data_AF-A0A3T0RTN2-F1
#
_entry.id   AF-A0A3T0RTN2-F1
#
_cell.length_a   1.000
_cell.length_b   1.000
_cell.length_c   1.000
_cell.angle_alpha   90.00
_cell.angle_beta   90.00
_cell.angle_gamma   90.00
#
_symmetry.space_group_name_H-M   'P 1'
#
loop_
_entity.id
_entity.type
_entity.pdbx_description
1 polymer ?
#
loop_
_entity_poly.entity_id
_entity_poly.type
_entity_poly.pdbx_seq_one_letter_code
_entity_poly.pdbx_strand_id
1 'polypeptide(L)'
;MKKIILSVIMLAATMTHANETIISKKTVQLAVDLSTTGIRSSNLGYGDTYYVKILVPGLAAETLLNHRNEGESAPCLATYDTFKVEDVVQNQPTTEIHDFEIVQKKVVYPDTADNSCSVYLVENVQTTVRGFKFIHERSTELPKRNLADCQ
;
A
#
# COMPACT_ATOMS: atom_id res chain seq x y z
N MET A 1 -56.33 -2.61 -28.32
CA MET A 1 -55.65 -2.22 -27.07
C MET A 1 -54.53 -3.23 -26.78
N LYS A 2 -53.27 -2.90 -27.07
CA LYS A 2 -52.10 -3.76 -26.77
C LYS A 2 -51.40 -3.18 -25.54
N LYS A 3 -51.40 -3.91 -24.43
CA LYS A 3 -50.64 -3.56 -23.22
C LYS A 3 -49.22 -4.11 -23.40
N ILE A 4 -48.25 -3.21 -23.59
CA ILE A 4 -46.83 -3.56 -23.56
C ILE A 4 -46.43 -3.59 -22.08
N ILE A 5 -46.17 -4.79 -21.56
CA ILE A 5 -45.62 -4.98 -20.21
C ILE A 5 -44.11 -4.76 -20.32
N LEU A 6 -43.65 -3.62 -19.81
CA LEU A 6 -42.24 -3.27 -19.72
C LEU A 6 -41.65 -4.04 -18.53
N SER A 7 -41.08 -5.23 -18.77
CA SER A 7 -40.33 -5.97 -17.76
C SER A 7 -39.01 -5.25 -17.48
N VAL A 8 -38.96 -4.55 -16.34
CA VAL A 8 -37.74 -4.01 -15.76
C VAL A 8 -36.93 -5.19 -15.22
N ILE A 9 -35.89 -5.60 -15.96
CA ILE A 9 -34.90 -6.56 -15.49
C ILE A 9 -33.97 -5.79 -14.53
N MET A 10 -34.16 -5.96 -13.22
CA MET A 10 -33.15 -5.57 -12.23
C MET A 10 -31.95 -6.50 -12.38
N LEU A 11 -30.88 -6.02 -13.01
CA LEU A 11 -29.56 -6.65 -12.88
C LEU A 11 -29.10 -6.47 -11.43
N ALA A 12 -29.21 -7.54 -10.63
CA ALA A 12 -28.52 -7.60 -9.35
C ALA A 12 -27.02 -7.73 -9.62
N ALA A 13 -26.29 -6.62 -9.50
CA ALA A 13 -24.83 -6.66 -9.49
C ALA A 13 -24.39 -7.40 -8.21
N THR A 14 -23.94 -8.64 -8.36
CA THR A 14 -23.27 -9.36 -7.28
C THR A 14 -21.95 -8.64 -7.00
N MET A 15 -21.87 -7.94 -5.87
CA MET A 15 -20.60 -7.37 -5.43
C MET A 15 -19.69 -8.53 -5.00
N THR A 16 -18.66 -8.81 -5.79
CA THR A 16 -17.61 -9.74 -5.40
C THR A 16 -16.84 -9.12 -4.24
N HIS A 17 -17.10 -9.61 -3.02
CA HIS A 17 -16.38 -9.18 -1.84
C HIS A 17 -14.99 -9.83 -1.83
N ALA A 18 -13.94 -9.01 -1.77
CA ALA A 18 -12.61 -9.50 -1.51
C ALA A 18 -12.54 -10.01 -0.05
N ASN A 19 -11.95 -11.19 0.16
CA ASN A 19 -11.65 -11.67 1.50
C ASN A 19 -10.21 -11.28 1.85
N GLU A 20 -10.03 -10.56 2.96
CA GLU A 20 -8.72 -10.16 3.46
C GLU A 20 -8.37 -10.94 4.73
N THR A 21 -7.17 -11.50 4.78
CA THR A 21 -6.64 -12.14 5.98
C THR A 21 -5.26 -11.60 6.29
N ILE A 22 -5.04 -11.10 7.50
CA ILE A 22 -3.70 -10.74 7.98
C ILE A 22 -2.91 -12.04 8.17
N ILE A 23 -1.79 -12.17 7.48
CA ILE A 23 -0.90 -13.35 7.58
C ILE A 23 0.33 -13.08 8.43
N SER A 24 0.77 -11.82 8.50
CA SER A 24 1.88 -11.38 9.33
C SER A 24 1.69 -9.93 9.73
N LYS A 25 2.06 -9.61 10.97
CA LYS A 25 2.11 -8.24 11.48
C LYS A 25 3.30 -8.15 12.40
N LYS A 26 4.21 -7.21 12.12
CA LYS A 26 5.37 -6.95 12.97
C LYS A 26 5.64 -5.46 13.08
N THR A 27 6.34 -5.10 14.14
CA THR A 27 6.89 -3.76 14.34
C THR A 27 8.40 -3.86 14.42
N VAL A 28 9.10 -3.00 13.69
CA VAL A 28 10.57 -2.94 13.66
C VAL A 28 11.05 -1.51 13.86
N GLN A 29 12.22 -1.34 14.48
CA GLN A 29 12.82 -0.03 14.67
C GLN A 29 13.84 0.25 13.59
N LEU A 30 13.61 1.29 12.79
CA LEU A 30 14.50 1.66 11.69
C LEU A 30 14.90 3.13 11.79
N ALA A 31 16.13 3.41 11.37
CA ALA A 31 16.64 4.76 11.28
C ALA A 31 16.12 5.45 10.01
N VAL A 32 15.67 6.70 10.18
CA VAL A 32 15.22 7.59 9.11
C VAL A 32 16.10 8.83 9.12
N ASP A 33 16.75 9.12 8.00
CA ASP A 33 17.50 10.37 7.81
C ASP A 33 16.52 11.50 7.45
N LEU A 34 16.28 12.41 8.40
CA LEU A 34 15.40 13.57 8.24
C LEU A 34 16.14 14.82 7.77
N SER A 35 17.30 14.66 7.13
CA SER A 35 17.93 15.73 6.37
C SER A 35 17.45 15.76 4.91
N THR A 36 17.92 16.74 4.14
CA THR A 36 17.57 16.90 2.72
C THR A 36 18.06 15.76 1.83
N THR A 37 18.92 14.86 2.32
CA THR A 37 19.35 13.66 1.56
C THR A 37 18.34 12.53 1.65
N GLY A 38 17.72 12.37 2.82
CA GLY A 38 16.75 11.32 3.13
C GLY A 38 15.29 11.70 2.91
N ILE A 39 14.96 12.99 2.82
CA ILE A 39 13.60 13.48 2.52
C ILE A 39 13.56 14.17 1.15
N ARG A 40 12.55 13.83 0.34
CA ARG A 40 12.38 14.41 -1.00
C ARG A 40 10.91 14.69 -1.29
N SER A 41 10.65 15.69 -2.12
CA SER A 41 9.34 15.87 -2.75
C SER A 41 9.38 15.28 -4.15
N SER A 42 8.53 14.30 -4.45
CA SER A 42 8.55 13.55 -5.71
C SER A 42 7.16 13.04 -6.07
N ASN A 43 6.79 13.15 -7.33
CA ASN A 43 5.56 12.61 -7.90
C ASN A 43 5.72 11.16 -8.43
N LEU A 44 6.95 10.64 -8.46
CA LEU A 44 7.25 9.32 -9.03
C LEU A 44 6.48 8.21 -8.30
N GLY A 45 5.64 7.50 -9.05
CA GLY A 45 4.79 6.42 -8.55
C GLY A 45 3.41 6.85 -8.04
N TYR A 46 3.05 8.13 -8.13
CA TYR A 46 1.77 8.66 -7.64
C TYR A 46 1.07 9.67 -8.59
N GLY A 47 1.39 9.64 -9.89
CA GLY A 47 0.78 10.51 -10.89
C GLY A 47 1.36 11.94 -10.88
N ASP A 48 0.49 12.96 -11.01
CA ASP A 48 0.90 14.36 -11.13
C ASP A 48 1.09 15.08 -9.78
N THR A 49 0.81 14.40 -8.66
CA THR A 49 0.92 15.00 -7.32
C THR A 49 2.28 14.69 -6.70
N TYR A 50 2.99 15.73 -6.30
CA TYR A 50 4.25 15.61 -5.57
C TYR A 50 3.96 15.33 -4.10
N TYR A 51 4.46 14.21 -3.58
CA TYR A 51 4.34 13.89 -2.16
C TYR A 51 5.70 14.01 -1.47
N VAL A 52 5.68 14.36 -0.19
CA VAL A 52 6.87 14.26 0.65
C VAL A 52 7.12 12.79 0.94
N LYS A 53 8.35 12.35 0.67
CA LYS A 53 8.82 10.99 0.84
C LYS A 53 10.01 10.94 1.77
N ILE A 54 10.07 9.88 2.57
CA ILE A 54 11.25 9.52 3.37
C ILE A 54 11.89 8.27 2.77
N LEU A 55 13.21 8.28 2.61
CA LEU A 55 13.99 7.11 2.22
C LEU A 55 14.37 6.31 3.47
N VAL A 56 14.11 5.01 3.46
CA VAL A 56 14.36 4.12 4.60
C VAL A 56 15.08 2.86 4.11
N PRO A 57 16.41 2.92 3.90
CA PRO A 57 17.17 1.80 3.35
C PRO A 57 17.02 0.49 4.14
N GLY A 58 16.87 0.58 5.47
CA GLY A 58 16.69 -0.57 6.35
C GLY A 58 15.44 -1.40 6.06
N LEU A 59 14.41 -0.84 5.40
CA LEU A 59 13.21 -1.58 5.04
C LEU A 59 13.50 -2.75 4.10
N ALA A 60 14.52 -2.65 3.25
CA ALA A 60 14.85 -3.71 2.28
C ALA A 60 15.16 -5.06 2.96
N ALA A 61 15.62 -5.04 4.21
CA ALA A 61 15.88 -6.25 4.99
C ALA A 61 14.65 -6.75 5.76
N GLU A 62 13.61 -5.92 5.88
CA GLU A 62 12.44 -6.19 6.73
C GLU A 62 11.18 -6.53 5.95
N THR A 63 11.11 -6.14 4.68
CA THR A 63 9.95 -6.31 3.81
C THR A 63 10.13 -7.47 2.83
N LEU A 64 9.06 -8.18 2.52
CA LEU A 64 9.08 -9.24 1.51
C LEU A 64 8.94 -8.66 0.10
N LEU A 65 8.16 -7.59 -0.06
CA LEU A 65 7.98 -6.91 -1.34
C LEU A 65 8.96 -5.73 -1.45
N ASN A 66 9.26 -5.32 -2.69
CA ASN A 66 10.16 -4.21 -2.94
C ASN A 66 9.41 -2.87 -2.88
N HIS A 67 9.63 -2.11 -1.79
CA HIS A 67 9.06 -0.78 -1.55
C HIS A 67 9.89 0.36 -2.15
N ARG A 68 10.80 0.10 -3.09
CA ARG A 68 11.46 1.14 -3.88
C ARG A 68 10.49 1.69 -4.94
N ASN A 69 10.33 3.01 -5.01
CA ASN A 69 9.67 3.65 -6.14
C ASN A 69 10.64 3.82 -7.31
N GLU A 70 10.10 3.92 -8.52
CA GLU A 70 10.91 4.22 -9.72
C GLU A 70 11.71 5.51 -9.51
N GLY A 71 12.99 5.50 -9.90
CA GLY A 71 13.90 6.62 -9.75
C GLY A 71 14.46 6.83 -8.34
N GLU A 72 13.95 6.14 -7.32
CA GLU A 72 14.49 6.22 -5.95
C GLU A 72 15.65 5.24 -5.76
N SER A 73 16.63 5.59 -4.92
CA SER A 73 17.80 4.75 -4.63
C SER A 73 17.56 3.71 -3.53
N ALA A 74 16.47 3.84 -2.78
CA ALA A 74 16.13 3.01 -1.62
C ALA A 74 14.60 2.87 -1.47
N PRO A 75 14.11 1.92 -0.65
CA PRO A 75 12.71 1.89 -0.24
C PRO A 75 12.27 3.23 0.35
N CYS A 76 11.04 3.64 0.08
CA CYS A 76 10.53 4.93 0.51
C CYS A 76 9.07 4.86 0.93
N LEU A 77 8.66 5.72 1.86
CA LEU A 77 7.24 5.93 2.19
C LEU A 77 6.86 7.36 1.84
N ALA A 78 5.58 7.58 1.51
CA ALA A 78 5.03 8.90 1.24
C ALA A 78 4.05 9.32 2.33
N THR A 79 3.95 10.62 2.60
CA THR A 79 2.87 11.19 3.42
C THR A 79 1.90 11.98 2.56
N TYR A 80 0.62 11.93 2.93
CA TYR A 80 -0.46 12.74 2.36
C TYR A 80 -0.80 13.95 3.25
N ASP A 81 -0.14 14.08 4.40
CA ASP A 81 -0.44 15.08 5.41
C ASP A 81 0.25 16.43 5.12
N THR A 82 1.30 16.44 4.29
CA THR A 82 1.97 17.65 3.81
C THR A 82 2.61 17.45 2.43
N PHE A 83 2.79 18.56 1.72
CA PHE A 83 3.50 18.65 0.44
C PHE A 83 4.85 19.36 0.55
N LYS A 84 5.24 19.84 1.75
CA LYS A 84 6.46 20.60 1.98
C LYS A 84 7.46 19.79 2.79
N VAL A 85 8.69 19.68 2.29
CA VAL A 85 9.78 18.98 2.98
C VAL A 85 10.12 19.67 4.30
N GLU A 86 10.03 21.00 4.33
CA GLU A 86 10.36 21.83 5.49
C GLU A 86 9.44 21.57 6.68
N ASP A 87 8.18 21.18 6.43
CA ASP A 87 7.22 20.84 7.49
C ASP A 87 7.66 19.58 8.27
N VAL A 88 8.33 18.65 7.59
CA VAL A 88 8.87 17.42 8.19
C VAL A 88 10.26 17.66 8.77
N VAL A 89 11.14 18.37 8.06
CA VAL A 89 12.53 18.65 8.50
C VAL A 89 12.58 19.64 9.66
N GLN A 90 11.62 20.56 9.79
CA GLN A 90 11.47 21.51 10.92
C GLN A 90 12.77 22.26 11.30
N ASN A 91 13.64 22.52 10.32
CA ASN A 91 14.99 23.08 10.52
C ASN A 91 15.87 22.31 11.53
N GLN A 92 15.58 21.03 11.76
CA GLN A 92 16.30 20.15 12.68
C GLN A 92 16.70 18.87 11.93
N PRO A 93 17.65 18.93 10.97
CA PRO A 93 18.10 17.75 10.26
C PRO A 93 18.80 16.80 11.23
N THR A 94 18.32 15.56 11.31
CA THR A 94 18.85 14.53 12.20
C THR A 94 18.45 13.14 11.70
N THR A 95 19.11 12.11 12.21
CA THR A 95 18.65 10.73 12.05
C THR A 95 17.84 10.33 13.27
N GLU A 96 16.64 9.82 13.06
CA GLU A 96 15.73 9.39 14.14
C GLU A 96 15.39 7.91 13.97
N ILE A 97 15.19 7.20 15.09
CA ILE A 97 14.71 5.82 15.09
C ILE A 97 13.20 5.85 15.30
N HIS A 98 12.46 5.23 14.38
CA HIS A 98 11.01 5.13 14.46
C HIS A 98 10.54 3.68 14.41
N ASP A 99 9.39 3.43 15.01
CA ASP A 99 8.66 2.17 14.86
C ASP A 99 7.96 2.14 13.49
N PHE A 100 8.24 1.09 12.73
CA PHE A 100 7.59 0.78 11.46
C PHE A 100 6.68 -0.42 11.67
N GLU A 101 5.38 -0.24 11.41
CA GLU A 101 4.43 -1.33 11.36
C GLU A 101 4.41 -1.91 9.93
N ILE A 102 4.69 -3.20 9.82
CA ILE A 102 4.67 -3.95 8.56
C ILE A 102 3.55 -4.99 8.67
N VAL A 103 2.53 -4.86 7.83
CA VAL A 103 1.37 -5.74 7.79
C VAL A 103 1.32 -6.44 6.44
N GLN A 104 1.37 -7.77 6.46
CA GLN A 104 1.14 -8.59 5.28
C GLN A 104 -0.26 -9.18 5.33
N LYS A 105 -0.97 -9.07 4.22
CA LYS A 105 -2.31 -9.59 4.02
C LYS A 105 -2.34 -10.53 2.81
N LYS A 106 -3.13 -11.58 2.91
CA LYS A 106 -3.63 -12.35 1.78
C LYS A 106 -4.97 -11.74 1.38
N VAL A 107 -5.10 -11.30 0.13
CA VAL A 107 -6.36 -10.78 -0.43
C VAL A 107 -6.83 -11.72 -1.52
N VAL A 108 -8.06 -12.19 -1.42
CA VAL A 108 -8.63 -13.21 -2.31
C VAL A 108 -9.84 -12.64 -3.04
N TYR A 109 -9.83 -12.78 -4.37
CA TYR A 109 -10.93 -12.41 -5.25
C TYR A 109 -11.51 -13.67 -5.91
N PRO A 110 -12.65 -14.19 -5.41
CA PRO A 110 -13.31 -15.35 -6.00
C PRO A 110 -13.85 -15.06 -7.40
N ASP A 111 -13.65 -16.00 -8.32
CA ASP A 111 -14.26 -16.02 -9.65
C ASP A 111 -15.07 -17.31 -9.80
N THR A 112 -16.38 -17.18 -9.61
CA THR A 112 -17.31 -18.32 -9.70
C THR A 112 -17.54 -18.77 -11.15
N ALA A 113 -17.26 -17.92 -12.15
CA ALA A 113 -17.39 -18.29 -13.55
C ALA A 113 -16.23 -19.19 -14.00
N ASP A 114 -15.02 -18.92 -13.52
CA ASP A 114 -13.81 -19.67 -13.81
C ASP A 114 -13.53 -20.80 -12.78
N ASN A 115 -14.40 -20.95 -11.77
CA ASN A 115 -14.20 -21.86 -10.63
C ASN A 115 -12.81 -21.71 -9.99
N SER A 116 -12.31 -20.47 -9.96
CA SER A 116 -10.96 -20.13 -9.48
C SER A 116 -11.00 -18.92 -8.56
N CYS A 117 -9.87 -18.56 -7.96
CA CYS A 117 -9.70 -17.26 -7.33
C CYS A 117 -8.31 -16.69 -7.61
N SER A 118 -8.27 -15.37 -7.77
CA SER A 118 -7.02 -14.61 -7.75
C SER A 118 -6.63 -14.31 -6.31
N VAL A 119 -5.36 -14.57 -5.99
CA VAL A 119 -4.81 -14.36 -4.65
C VAL A 119 -3.69 -13.34 -4.76
N TYR A 120 -3.72 -12.33 -3.92
CA TYR A 120 -2.68 -11.32 -3.83
C TYR A 120 -2.04 -11.37 -2.46
N LEU A 121 -0.71 -11.25 -2.44
CA LEU A 121 0.02 -10.88 -1.25
C LEU A 121 0.14 -9.35 -1.26
N VAL A 122 -0.43 -8.71 -0.24
CA VAL A 122 -0.36 -7.27 -0.04
C VAL A 122 0.50 -6.99 1.18
N GLU A 123 1.48 -6.11 1.06
CA GLU A 123 2.33 -5.66 2.16
C GLU A 123 2.17 -4.15 2.32
N ASN A 124 1.69 -3.75 3.49
CA ASN A 124 1.51 -2.37 3.90
C ASN A 124 2.58 -2.02 4.95
N VAL A 125 3.30 -0.93 4.72
CA VAL A 125 4.30 -0.40 5.63
C VAL A 125 3.86 1.00 6.04
N GLN A 126 3.84 1.26 7.34
CA GLN A 126 3.51 2.58 7.87
C GLN A 126 4.36 2.97 9.08
N THR A 127 4.59 4.26 9.23
CA THR A 127 5.23 4.86 10.40
C THR A 127 4.71 6.28 10.63
N THR A 128 5.03 6.86 11.78
CA THR A 128 4.77 8.27 12.09
C THR A 128 6.08 8.96 12.40
N VAL A 129 6.39 10.00 11.63
CA VAL A 129 7.58 10.83 11.80
C VAL A 129 7.13 12.26 12.05
N ARG A 130 7.50 12.81 13.22
CA ARG A 130 7.18 14.20 13.62
C ARG A 130 5.71 14.60 13.45
N GLY A 131 4.81 13.66 13.73
CA GLY A 131 3.35 13.86 13.64
C GLY A 131 2.74 13.60 12.26
N PHE A 132 3.55 13.32 11.24
CA PHE A 132 3.07 12.99 9.89
C PHE A 132 3.06 11.48 9.69
N LYS A 133 1.96 10.95 9.13
CA LYS A 133 1.83 9.54 8.81
C LYS A 133 2.45 9.28 7.44
N PHE A 134 3.42 8.37 7.40
CA PHE A 134 4.05 7.88 6.19
C PHE A 134 3.54 6.48 5.91
N ILE A 135 3.14 6.21 4.67
CA ILE A 135 2.63 4.91 4.23
C ILE A 135 3.21 4.51 2.88
N HIS A 136 3.32 3.20 2.65
CA HIS A 136 3.51 2.62 1.33
C HIS A 136 2.87 1.24 1.28
N GLU A 137 2.23 0.92 0.16
CA GLU A 137 1.65 -0.38 -0.09
C GLU A 137 2.22 -0.96 -1.38
N ARG A 138 2.53 -2.26 -1.32
CA ARG A 138 2.89 -3.06 -2.47
C ARG A 138 2.05 -4.32 -2.48
N SER A 139 1.75 -4.79 -3.68
CA SER A 139 1.07 -6.06 -3.87
C SER A 139 1.73 -6.85 -4.99
N THR A 140 1.64 -8.17 -4.89
CA THR A 140 2.02 -9.09 -5.96
C THR A 140 0.95 -10.17 -6.09
N GLU A 141 0.63 -10.54 -7.32
CA GLU A 141 -0.26 -11.66 -7.57
C GLU A 141 0.47 -12.98 -7.26
N LEU A 142 -0.23 -13.88 -6.59
CA LEU A 142 0.18 -15.27 -6.38
C LEU A 142 -0.53 -16.16 -7.40
N PRO A 143 -0.03 -17.38 -7.67
CA PRO A 143 -0.71 -18.31 -8.55
C PRO A 143 -2.18 -18.50 -8.16
N LYS A 144 -3.06 -18.43 -9.17
CA LYS A 144 -4.49 -18.70 -9.02
C LYS A 144 -4.73 -20.03 -8.32
N ARG A 145 -5.82 -20.09 -7.56
CA ARG A 145 -6.24 -21.29 -6.82
C ARG A 145 -7.61 -21.75 -7.29
N ASN A 146 -7.94 -23.03 -7.05
CA ASN A 146 -9.30 -23.50 -7.23
C ASN A 146 -10.20 -22.81 -6.20
N LEU A 147 -11.44 -22.50 -6.57
CA LEU A 147 -12.37 -21.78 -5.69
C LEU A 147 -12.56 -22.44 -4.32
N ALA A 148 -12.45 -23.77 -4.24
CA ALA A 148 -12.54 -24.53 -2.99
C ALA A 148 -11.40 -24.24 -1.99
N ASP A 149 -10.22 -23.82 -2.48
CA ASP A 149 -9.05 -23.52 -1.64
C ASP A 149 -9.05 -22.07 -1.12
N CYS A 150 -10.06 -21.28 -1.52
CA CYS A 150 -10.12 -19.82 -1.33
C CYS A 150 -11.01 -19.41 -0.14
N GLN A 151 -11.68 -20.38 0.48
CA GLN A 151 -12.63 -20.20 1.58
C GLN A 151 -11.96 -20.23 2.96
#